data_AF-A0A932HXT9-F1
#
_entry.id   AF-A0A932HXT9-F1
#
_cell.length_a   1.000
_cell.length_b   1.000
_cell.length_c   1.000
_cell.angle_alpha   90.00
_cell.angle_beta   90.00
_cell.angle_gamma   90.00
#
_symmetry.space_group_name_H-M   'P 1'
#
loop_
_entity.id
_entity.type
_entity.pdbx_description
1 polymer ?
#
loop_
_entity_poly.entity_id
_entity_poly.type
_entity_poly.pdbx_seq_one_letter_code
_entity_poly.pdbx_strand_id
1 'polypeptide(L)'
;MARGNHSYQTCPVCSLSRRAGDMMDGGLVRPPIVELIRQKSPQWSPADSICLSCVNRFRADYVEDILEKDKGELSKLEEEVVTSLRDQEDILAENINPEFDRQLTFGERMADKIAEFGGSWSFILSFGLVLLLWIALNSFLMARHPFDPYPYILLNLVLSCLAALQAPIIMMSQNRQEARDRLRAEHDYRVNLKAELEIRLLHGKIDQLLTNQWQRLLEIQKIQMEMMARPHGPAPRALPKPAEGNQAT
;
A
#
# COMPACT_ATOMS: atom_id res chain seq x y z
N MET A 1 4.20 -26.07 35.52
CA MET A 1 3.88 -26.70 34.22
C MET A 1 2.38 -26.55 33.96
N ALA A 2 1.96 -25.44 33.34
CA ALA A 2 0.54 -25.17 33.08
C ALA A 2 0.18 -25.71 31.68
N ARG A 3 -0.76 -26.66 31.63
CA ARG A 3 -1.30 -27.22 30.38
C ARG A 3 -2.18 -26.15 29.73
N GLY A 4 -1.67 -25.49 28.68
CA GLY A 4 -2.47 -24.57 27.86
C GLY A 4 -3.53 -25.37 27.11
N ASN A 5 -4.79 -25.16 27.48
CA ASN A 5 -5.95 -25.79 26.84
C ASN A 5 -6.14 -25.11 25.47
N HIS A 6 -5.52 -25.63 24.41
CA HIS A 6 -5.73 -25.11 23.06
C HIS A 6 -7.10 -25.56 22.58
N SER A 7 -8.11 -24.69 22.73
CA SER A 7 -9.42 -24.88 22.14
C SER A 7 -9.32 -24.78 20.62
N TYR A 8 -9.77 -25.82 19.93
CA TYR A 8 -9.87 -25.88 18.48
C TYR A 8 -11.34 -25.73 18.08
N GLN A 9 -11.59 -25.00 16.98
CA GLN A 9 -12.92 -24.81 16.41
C GLN A 9 -12.89 -25.12 14.92
N THR A 10 -13.99 -25.68 14.41
CA THR A 10 -14.12 -26.03 12.99
C THR A 10 -14.71 -24.84 12.23
N CYS A 11 -14.04 -24.42 11.16
CA CYS A 11 -14.54 -23.36 10.29
C CYS A 11 -15.72 -23.89 9.43
N PRO A 12 -16.91 -23.26 9.44
CA PRO A 12 -18.06 -23.69 8.63
C PRO A 12 -17.87 -23.55 7.11
N VAL A 13 -16.87 -22.75 6.70
CA VAL A 13 -16.56 -22.51 5.28
C VAL A 13 -15.61 -23.58 4.73
N CYS A 14 -14.49 -23.85 5.41
CA CYS A 14 -13.48 -24.80 4.91
C CYS A 14 -13.52 -26.17 5.60
N SER A 15 -14.37 -26.34 6.61
CA SER A 15 -14.50 -27.58 7.41
C SER A 15 -13.21 -28.03 8.11
N LEU A 16 -12.19 -27.18 8.16
CA LEU A 16 -10.92 -27.46 8.84
C LEU A 16 -10.96 -26.99 10.30
N SER A 17 -10.30 -27.77 11.16
CA SER A 17 -10.09 -27.41 12.56
C SER A 17 -8.96 -26.38 12.68
N ARG A 18 -9.24 -25.24 13.31
CA ARG A 18 -8.32 -24.13 13.53
C ARG A 18 -8.23 -23.80 15.01
N ARG A 19 -7.13 -23.16 15.42
CA ARG A 19 -6.98 -22.68 16.81
C ARG A 19 -7.99 -21.57 17.05
N ALA A 20 -8.53 -21.49 18.27
CA ALA A 20 -9.50 -20.45 18.61
C ALA A 20 -8.99 -19.01 18.36
N GLY A 21 -7.67 -18.77 18.43
CA GLY A 21 -7.07 -17.47 18.10
C GLY A 21 -7.09 -17.11 16.61
N ASP A 22 -7.27 -18.08 15.72
CA ASP A 22 -7.33 -17.89 14.27
C ASP A 22 -8.78 -17.79 13.75
N MET A 23 -9.75 -17.77 14.66
CA MET A 23 -11.18 -17.65 14.35
C MET A 23 -11.64 -16.22 14.56
N MET A 24 -12.45 -15.73 13.62
CA MET A 24 -13.02 -14.39 13.60
C MET A 24 -14.54 -14.47 13.61
N ASP A 25 -15.18 -13.54 14.31
CA ASP A 25 -16.64 -13.37 14.25
C ASP A 25 -17.06 -12.88 12.86
N GLY A 26 -18.06 -13.52 12.25
CA GLY A 26 -18.56 -13.18 10.93
C GLY A 26 -19.08 -11.73 10.82
N GLY A 27 -19.54 -11.14 11.91
CA GLY A 27 -19.99 -9.74 11.97
C GLY A 27 -18.85 -8.72 11.85
N LEU A 28 -17.59 -9.14 12.05
CA LEU A 28 -16.42 -8.29 11.82
C LEU A 28 -15.95 -8.32 10.36
N VAL A 29 -16.45 -9.25 9.55
CA VAL A 29 -16.10 -9.36 8.13
C VAL A 29 -16.69 -8.18 7.36
N ARG A 30 -15.91 -7.61 6.45
CA ARG A 30 -16.38 -6.45 5.68
C ARG A 30 -17.54 -6.86 4.77
N PRO A 31 -18.58 -6.04 4.65
CA PRO A 31 -19.83 -6.48 4.03
C PRO A 31 -19.79 -6.84 2.53
N PRO A 32 -18.96 -6.20 1.67
CA PRO A 32 -18.78 -6.71 0.30
C PRO A 32 -18.22 -8.14 0.26
N ILE A 33 -17.39 -8.50 1.23
CA ILE A 33 -16.83 -9.84 1.37
C ILE A 33 -17.89 -10.80 1.91
N VAL A 34 -18.77 -10.35 2.81
CA VAL A 34 -19.92 -11.16 3.29
C VAL A 34 -20.81 -11.59 2.13
N GLU A 35 -21.09 -10.69 1.20
CA GLU A 35 -21.89 -11.01 0.01
C GLU A 35 -21.19 -12.06 -0.88
N LEU A 36 -19.89 -11.89 -1.11
CA LEU A 36 -19.09 -12.85 -1.87
C LEU A 36 -19.03 -14.24 -1.18
N ILE A 37 -18.88 -14.26 0.14
CA ILE A 37 -18.89 -15.50 0.92
C ILE A 37 -20.26 -16.19 0.81
N ARG A 38 -21.37 -15.46 0.92
CA ARG A 38 -22.71 -16.03 0.77
C ARG A 38 -22.95 -16.60 -0.63
N GLN A 39 -22.44 -15.93 -1.66
CA GLN A 39 -22.53 -16.40 -3.04
C GLN A 39 -21.76 -17.72 -3.25
N LYS A 40 -20.53 -17.82 -2.72
CA LYS A 40 -19.67 -19.01 -2.89
C LYS A 40 -19.89 -20.09 -1.81
N SER A 41 -20.52 -19.78 -0.69
CA SER A 41 -20.74 -20.68 0.45
C SER A 41 -22.07 -20.37 1.15
N PRO A 42 -23.20 -20.85 0.59
CA PRO A 42 -24.56 -20.53 1.07
C PRO A 42 -24.86 -20.99 2.50
N GLN A 43 -24.08 -21.96 2.99
CA GLN A 43 -24.20 -22.55 4.32
C GLN A 43 -23.62 -21.68 5.46
N TRP A 44 -22.92 -20.60 5.14
CA TRP A 44 -22.34 -19.70 6.12
C TRP A 44 -23.19 -18.44 6.31
N SER A 45 -23.39 -18.03 7.56
CA SER A 45 -24.08 -16.80 7.93
C SER A 45 -23.15 -15.81 8.67
N PRO A 46 -23.45 -14.51 8.68
CA PRO A 46 -22.65 -13.52 9.42
C PRO A 46 -22.63 -13.74 10.94
N ALA A 47 -23.52 -14.57 11.48
CA ALA A 47 -23.52 -14.93 12.90
C ALA A 47 -22.52 -16.06 13.22
N ASP A 48 -21.98 -16.73 12.19
CA ASP A 48 -21.05 -17.84 12.35
C ASP A 48 -19.59 -17.36 12.37
N SER A 49 -18.76 -18.05 13.15
CA SER A 49 -17.32 -17.82 13.16
C SER A 49 -16.66 -18.31 11.87
N ILE A 50 -15.67 -17.59 11.35
CA ILE A 50 -14.90 -17.92 10.14
C ILE A 50 -13.40 -17.83 10.44
N CYS A 51 -12.59 -18.74 9.91
CA CYS A 51 -11.15 -18.68 10.14
C CYS A 51 -10.46 -17.59 9.32
N LEU A 52 -9.37 -17.02 9.85
CA LEU A 52 -8.63 -15.91 9.24
C LEU A 52 -8.11 -16.26 7.84
N SER A 53 -7.66 -17.50 7.63
CA SER A 53 -7.24 -17.99 6.30
C SER A 53 -8.38 -17.97 5.27
N CYS A 54 -9.61 -18.29 5.68
CA CYS A 54 -10.76 -18.20 4.77
C CYS A 54 -11.13 -16.75 4.48
N VAL A 55 -11.11 -15.88 5.50
CA VAL A 55 -11.36 -14.45 5.32
C VAL A 55 -10.35 -13.84 4.35
N ASN A 56 -9.06 -14.14 4.50
CA ASN A 56 -8.00 -13.63 3.62
C ASN A 56 -8.13 -14.16 2.18
N ARG A 57 -8.50 -15.43 2.02
CA ARG A 57 -8.83 -15.98 0.70
C ARG A 57 -9.97 -15.21 0.02
N PHE A 58 -11.08 -14.98 0.72
CA PHE A 58 -12.21 -14.24 0.13
C PHE A 58 -11.93 -12.75 -0.05
N ARG A 59 -11.04 -12.15 0.77
CA ARG A 59 -10.52 -10.79 0.52
C ARG A 59 -9.80 -10.72 -0.81
N ALA A 60 -8.89 -11.66 -1.06
CA ALA A 60 -8.16 -11.73 -2.32
C ALA A 60 -9.09 -11.98 -3.51
N ASP A 61 -10.01 -12.95 -3.41
CA ASP A 61 -11.00 -13.21 -4.47
C ASP A 61 -11.85 -11.99 -4.80
N TYR A 62 -12.21 -11.18 -3.79
CA TYR A 62 -12.97 -9.94 -4.00
C TYR A 62 -12.14 -8.86 -4.70
N VAL A 63 -10.87 -8.73 -4.33
CA VAL A 63 -9.93 -7.82 -4.99
C VAL A 63 -9.70 -8.24 -6.45
N GLU A 64 -9.51 -9.53 -6.70
CA GLU A 64 -9.34 -10.13 -8.02
C GLU A 64 -10.53 -9.78 -8.93
N ASP A 65 -11.77 -10.01 -8.47
CA ASP A 65 -13.00 -9.70 -9.21
C ASP A 65 -13.15 -8.20 -9.53
N ILE A 66 -12.74 -7.29 -8.64
CA ILE A 66 -12.74 -5.85 -8.93
C ILE A 66 -11.74 -5.50 -10.02
N LEU A 67 -10.50 -6.00 -9.89
CA LEU A 67 -9.42 -5.66 -10.81
C LEU A 67 -9.70 -6.23 -12.21
N GLU A 68 -10.25 -7.44 -12.30
CA GLU A 68 -10.70 -8.04 -13.56
C GLU A 68 -11.86 -7.26 -14.19
N LYS A 69 -12.82 -6.77 -13.40
CA LYS A 69 -13.92 -5.93 -13.92
C LYS A 69 -13.44 -4.60 -14.48
N ASP A 70 -12.44 -3.98 -13.87
CA ASP A 70 -11.93 -2.68 -14.28
C ASP A 70 -10.98 -2.76 -15.49
N LYS A 71 -10.17 -3.82 -15.59
CA LYS A 71 -9.08 -3.92 -16.60
C LYS A 71 -9.16 -5.13 -17.53
N GLY A 72 -10.08 -6.06 -17.31
CA GLY A 72 -10.21 -7.30 -18.07
C GLY A 72 -9.25 -8.38 -17.56
N GLU A 73 -7.94 -8.23 -17.82
CA GLU A 73 -6.91 -9.18 -17.41
C GLU A 73 -5.96 -8.57 -16.37
N LEU A 74 -5.56 -9.37 -15.39
CA LEU A 74 -4.61 -8.96 -14.35
C LEU A 74 -3.18 -8.94 -14.89
N SER A 75 -2.45 -7.87 -14.59
CA SER A 75 -1.01 -7.85 -14.77
C SER A 75 -0.31 -8.72 -13.72
N LYS A 76 0.92 -9.15 -14.02
CA LYS A 76 1.73 -9.95 -13.08
C LYS A 76 1.88 -9.30 -11.70
N LEU A 77 2.00 -7.97 -11.66
CA LEU A 77 2.12 -7.21 -10.42
C LEU A 77 0.81 -7.21 -9.62
N GLU A 78 -0.34 -7.15 -10.29
CA GLU A 78 -1.65 -7.25 -9.64
C GLU A 78 -1.90 -8.66 -9.10
N GLU A 79 -1.54 -9.69 -9.87
CA GLU A 79 -1.61 -11.09 -9.45
C GLU A 79 -0.73 -11.34 -8.20
N GLU A 80 0.48 -10.78 -8.17
CA GLU A 80 1.38 -10.83 -7.01
C GLU A 80 0.74 -10.16 -5.78
N VAL A 81 0.10 -9.00 -5.95
CA VAL A 81 -0.62 -8.31 -4.87
C VAL A 81 -1.80 -9.15 -4.37
N VAL A 82 -2.63 -9.70 -5.26
CA VAL A 82 -3.75 -10.59 -4.89
C VAL A 82 -3.25 -11.81 -4.12
N THR A 83 -2.14 -12.40 -4.55
CA THR A 83 -1.53 -13.56 -3.90
C THR A 83 -0.99 -13.20 -2.51
N SER A 84 -0.30 -12.06 -2.37
CA SER A 84 0.20 -11.57 -1.08
C SER A 84 -0.94 -11.33 -0.06
N LEU A 85 -2.13 -10.94 -0.54
CA LEU A 85 -3.33 -10.78 0.31
C LEU A 85 -3.89 -12.14 0.78
N ARG A 86 -3.70 -13.23 0.03
CA ARG A 86 -4.13 -14.58 0.43
C ARG A 86 -3.28 -15.14 1.57
N ASP A 87 -1.97 -14.94 1.52
CA ASP A 87 -1.01 -15.66 2.37
C ASP A 87 -0.74 -15.01 3.73
N GLN A 88 -1.38 -13.87 4.05
CA GLN A 88 -1.28 -13.20 5.35
C GLN A 88 0.18 -12.89 5.76
N GLU A 89 1.05 -12.62 4.80
CA GLU A 89 2.32 -11.97 5.11
C GLU A 89 1.98 -10.54 5.50
N ASP A 90 2.02 -10.24 6.80
CA ASP A 90 1.94 -8.88 7.31
C ASP A 90 3.02 -8.07 6.59
N ILE A 91 2.53 -7.17 5.75
CA ILE A 91 3.27 -6.40 4.76
C ILE A 91 3.99 -5.29 5.52
N LEU A 92 5.02 -5.66 6.28
CA LEU A 92 6.09 -4.73 6.57
C LEU A 92 6.56 -4.25 5.20
N ALA A 93 6.56 -2.95 4.97
CA ALA A 93 7.18 -2.35 3.80
C ALA A 93 8.65 -2.81 3.82
N GLU A 94 8.91 -3.94 3.16
CA GLU A 94 10.23 -4.54 3.10
C GLU A 94 11.10 -3.48 2.46
N ASN A 95 12.12 -3.03 3.20
CA ASN A 95 13.02 -2.05 2.65
C ASN A 95 13.78 -2.77 1.53
N ILE A 96 13.43 -2.48 0.27
CA ILE A 96 14.01 -3.13 -0.91
C ILE A 96 15.49 -2.78 -1.08
N ASN A 97 15.92 -1.64 -0.52
CA ASN A 97 17.28 -1.13 -0.66
C ASN A 97 18.38 -2.10 -0.14
N PRO A 98 18.28 -2.67 1.08
CA PRO A 98 19.29 -3.59 1.59
C PRO A 98 19.46 -4.88 0.78
N GLU A 99 18.45 -5.34 0.05
CA GLU A 99 18.55 -6.59 -0.72
C GLU A 99 19.26 -6.39 -2.06
N PHE A 100 19.03 -5.25 -2.71
CA PHE A 100 19.74 -4.86 -3.94
C PHE A 100 21.24 -4.59 -3.69
N ASP A 101 21.58 -3.88 -2.61
CA ASP A 101 22.98 -3.53 -2.30
C ASP A 101 23.83 -4.75 -1.85
N ARG A 102 23.18 -5.82 -1.38
CA ARG A 102 23.84 -7.08 -0.97
C ARG A 102 24.36 -7.92 -2.14
N GLN A 103 23.82 -7.74 -3.33
CA GLN A 103 24.19 -8.52 -4.52
C GLN A 103 25.33 -7.89 -5.34
N LEU A 104 25.76 -6.67 -5.00
CA LEU A 104 26.78 -5.94 -5.76
C LEU A 104 28.18 -6.54 -5.59
N THR A 105 28.80 -6.88 -6.71
CA THR A 105 30.21 -7.29 -6.76
C THR A 105 31.15 -6.14 -6.41
N PHE A 106 32.41 -6.46 -6.08
CA PHE A 106 33.42 -5.44 -5.77
C PHE A 106 33.63 -4.46 -6.95
N GLY A 107 33.63 -4.97 -8.19
CA GLY A 107 33.78 -4.14 -9.39
C GLY A 107 32.63 -3.16 -9.58
N GLU A 108 31.40 -3.59 -9.34
CA GLU A 108 30.21 -2.74 -9.45
C GLU A 108 30.19 -1.64 -8.38
N ARG A 109 30.59 -1.96 -7.15
CA ARG A 109 30.74 -0.98 -6.07
C ARG A 109 31.80 0.08 -6.37
N MET A 110 32.90 -0.31 -7.03
CA MET A 110 33.93 0.64 -7.46
C MET A 110 33.44 1.48 -8.63
N ALA A 111 32.75 0.89 -9.60
CA ALA A 111 32.16 1.60 -10.73
C ALA A 111 31.16 2.67 -10.28
N ASP A 112 30.31 2.37 -9.30
CA ASP A 112 29.37 3.37 -8.73
C ASP A 112 30.10 4.54 -8.09
N LYS A 113 31.12 4.27 -7.27
CA LYS A 113 31.91 5.34 -6.65
C LYS A 113 32.63 6.20 -7.68
N ILE A 114 33.16 5.59 -8.74
CA ILE A 114 33.82 6.31 -9.84
C ILE A 114 32.80 7.16 -10.61
N ALA A 115 31.61 6.65 -10.88
CA ALA A 115 30.54 7.39 -11.55
C ALA A 115 30.01 8.56 -10.70
N GLU A 116 29.79 8.33 -9.40
CA GLU A 116 29.38 9.36 -8.43
C GLU A 116 30.44 10.47 -8.31
N PHE A 117 31.72 10.09 -8.21
CA PHE A 117 32.83 11.05 -8.17
C PHE A 117 32.96 11.84 -9.49
N GLY A 118 32.85 11.16 -10.62
CA GLY A 118 32.91 11.77 -11.96
C GLY A 118 31.75 12.73 -12.25
N GLY A 119 30.61 12.57 -11.58
CA GLY A 119 29.45 13.47 -11.68
C GLY A 119 29.51 14.72 -10.80
N SER A 120 30.53 14.86 -9.95
CA SER A 120 30.65 16.00 -9.04
C SER A 120 31.19 17.27 -9.72
N TRP A 121 30.60 18.43 -9.39
CA TRP A 121 31.12 19.74 -9.77
C TRP A 121 32.55 20.00 -9.26
N SER A 122 32.92 19.45 -8.10
CA SER A 122 34.27 19.60 -7.57
C SER A 122 35.31 18.84 -8.40
N PHE A 123 34.93 17.68 -8.96
CA PHE A 123 35.80 16.91 -9.83
C PHE A 123 36.08 17.67 -11.13
N ILE A 124 35.04 18.20 -11.79
CA ILE A 124 35.17 18.97 -13.03
C ILE A 124 36.14 20.15 -12.87
N LEU A 125 36.00 20.91 -11.78
CA LEU A 125 36.88 22.06 -11.49
C LEU A 125 38.32 21.63 -11.19
N SER A 126 38.51 20.60 -10.37
CA SER A 126 39.85 20.10 -10.04
C SER A 126 40.58 19.52 -11.26
N PHE A 127 39.85 18.80 -12.13
CA PHE A 127 40.37 18.22 -13.36
C PHE A 127 40.79 19.31 -14.35
N GLY A 128 39.96 20.35 -14.52
CA GLY A 128 40.30 21.51 -15.32
C GLY A 128 41.56 22.24 -14.81
N LEU A 129 41.71 22.38 -13.49
CA LEU A 129 42.90 22.99 -12.88
C LEU A 129 44.16 22.17 -13.15
N VAL A 130 44.09 20.84 -13.02
CA VAL A 130 45.22 19.95 -13.33
C VAL A 130 45.63 20.05 -14.80
N LEU A 131 44.68 20.11 -15.72
CA LEU A 131 44.96 20.31 -17.15
C LEU A 131 45.64 21.66 -17.41
N LEU A 132 45.13 22.74 -16.82
CA LEU A 132 45.74 24.07 -16.94
C LEU A 132 47.17 24.09 -16.37
N LEU A 133 47.39 23.45 -15.22
CA LEU A 133 48.70 23.33 -14.59
C LEU A 133 49.67 22.54 -15.50
N TRP A 134 49.22 21.43 -16.09
CA TRP A 134 50.03 20.60 -17.00
C TRP A 134 50.46 21.38 -18.24
N ILE A 135 49.51 22.11 -18.85
CA ILE A 135 49.77 22.98 -20.01
C ILE A 135 50.77 24.07 -19.63
N ALA A 136 50.55 24.75 -18.49
CA ALA A 136 51.43 25.82 -18.03
C ALA A 136 52.85 25.32 -17.72
N LEU A 137 52.98 24.15 -17.08
CA LEU A 137 54.26 23.54 -16.75
C LEU A 137 55.06 23.19 -18.02
N ASN A 138 54.43 22.53 -18.99
CA ASN A 138 55.08 22.13 -20.24
C ASN A 138 55.35 23.31 -21.18
N SER A 139 54.50 24.35 -21.16
CA SER A 139 54.67 25.55 -22.01
C SER A 139 55.73 26.52 -21.47
N PHE A 140 55.71 26.82 -20.16
CA PHE A 140 56.47 27.93 -19.60
C PHE A 140 57.65 27.48 -18.73
N LEU A 141 57.46 26.48 -17.86
CA LEU A 141 58.51 26.05 -16.92
C LEU A 141 59.53 25.12 -17.56
N MET A 142 59.09 24.28 -18.50
CA MET A 142 59.92 23.27 -19.15
C MET A 142 60.30 23.66 -20.60
N ALA A 143 60.25 24.95 -20.95
CA ALA A 143 60.42 25.45 -22.32
C ALA A 143 61.74 25.02 -23.02
N ARG A 144 62.79 24.68 -22.24
CA ARG A 144 64.09 24.24 -22.78
C ARG A 144 64.15 22.74 -23.11
N HIS A 145 63.37 21.92 -22.41
CA HIS A 145 63.24 20.46 -22.63
C HIS A 145 61.81 20.03 -22.23
N PRO A 146 60.79 20.35 -23.03
CA PRO A 146 59.41 20.03 -22.70
C PRO A 146 59.19 18.51 -22.71
N PHE A 147 58.53 18.01 -21.66
CA PHE A 147 58.19 16.59 -21.56
C PHE A 147 57.06 16.20 -22.52
N ASP A 148 56.07 17.09 -22.69
CA ASP A 148 54.97 16.96 -23.64
C ASP A 148 54.83 18.28 -24.44
N PRO A 149 55.60 18.46 -25.52
CA PRO A 149 55.54 19.68 -26.33
C PRO A 149 54.20 19.83 -27.05
N TYR A 150 53.78 21.08 -27.28
CA TYR A 150 52.61 21.38 -28.11
C TYR A 150 52.74 20.64 -29.46
N PRO A 151 51.77 19.77 -29.85
CA PRO A 151 50.33 19.76 -29.52
C PRO A 151 49.87 18.79 -28.39
N TYR A 152 50.73 18.43 -27.42
CA TYR A 152 50.41 17.60 -26.24
C TYR A 152 49.92 16.18 -26.54
N ILE A 153 50.74 15.39 -27.22
CA ILE A 153 50.35 14.03 -27.66
C ILE A 153 50.12 13.08 -26.48
N LEU A 154 50.90 13.21 -25.40
CA LEU A 154 50.82 12.33 -24.25
C LEU A 154 49.56 12.62 -23.44
N LEU A 155 49.27 13.90 -23.19
CA LEU A 155 48.03 14.33 -22.55
C LEU A 155 46.81 13.87 -23.35
N ASN A 156 46.81 14.03 -24.67
CA ASN A 156 45.72 13.58 -25.53
C ASN A 156 45.52 12.06 -25.46
N LEU A 157 46.60 11.27 -25.49
CA LEU A 157 46.53 9.81 -25.36
C LEU A 157 45.90 9.40 -24.02
N VAL A 158 46.33 10.02 -22.92
CA VAL A 158 45.80 9.73 -21.58
C VAL A 158 44.32 10.11 -21.50
N LEU A 159 43.93 11.29 -21.98
CA LEU A 159 42.54 11.72 -22.00
C LEU A 159 41.64 10.80 -22.83
N SER A 160 42.09 10.38 -24.01
CA SER A 160 41.34 9.44 -24.85
C SER A 160 41.19 8.08 -24.16
N CYS A 161 42.24 7.58 -23.51
CA CYS A 161 42.17 6.33 -22.74
C CYS A 161 41.21 6.44 -21.55
N LEU A 162 41.28 7.53 -20.79
CA LEU A 162 40.38 7.81 -19.67
C LEU A 162 38.93 7.89 -20.13
N ALA A 163 38.65 8.63 -21.20
CA ALA A 163 37.30 8.76 -21.76
C ALA A 163 36.75 7.41 -22.25
N ALA A 164 37.59 6.60 -22.93
CA ALA A 164 37.21 5.28 -23.43
C ALA A 164 36.85 4.30 -22.29
N LEU A 165 37.57 4.35 -21.16
CA LEU A 165 37.26 3.55 -19.98
C LEU A 165 36.07 4.12 -19.18
N GLN A 166 35.88 5.43 -19.19
CA GLN A 166 34.82 6.11 -18.45
C GLN A 166 33.43 5.83 -19.02
N ALA A 167 33.27 5.84 -20.34
CA ALA A 167 31.97 5.62 -21.00
C ALA A 167 31.27 4.30 -20.58
N PRO A 168 31.91 3.11 -20.60
CA PRO A 168 31.27 1.88 -20.15
C PRO A 168 31.04 1.85 -18.64
N ILE A 169 31.90 2.46 -17.83
CA ILE A 169 31.70 2.54 -16.37
C ILE A 169 30.46 3.38 -16.04
N ILE A 170 30.31 4.54 -16.71
CA ILE A 170 29.11 5.37 -16.58
C ILE A 170 27.88 4.60 -17.04
N MET A 171 27.94 3.94 -18.20
CA MET A 171 26.80 3.17 -18.73
C MET A 171 26.40 2.01 -17.80
N MET A 172 27.38 1.31 -17.20
CA MET A 172 27.12 0.27 -16.22
C MET A 172 26.47 0.82 -14.94
N SER A 173 26.91 1.99 -14.46
CA SER A 173 26.29 2.64 -13.30
C SER A 173 24.88 3.15 -13.62
N GLN A 174 24.65 3.72 -14.82
CA GLN A 174 23.33 4.14 -15.30
C GLN A 174 22.36 2.97 -15.42
N ASN A 175 22.73 1.89 -16.12
CA ASN A 175 21.89 0.69 -16.23
C ASN A 175 21.50 0.13 -14.86
N ARG A 176 22.40 0.22 -13.87
CA ARG A 176 22.13 -0.21 -12.50
C ARG A 176 21.18 0.75 -11.75
N GLN A 177 21.36 2.07 -11.92
CA GLN A 177 20.42 3.06 -11.36
C GLN A 177 19.02 2.89 -11.97
N GLU A 178 18.91 2.70 -13.29
CA GLU A 178 17.64 2.42 -13.97
C GLU A 178 16.99 1.13 -13.46
N ALA A 179 17.76 0.06 -13.25
CA ALA A 179 17.24 -1.18 -12.66
C ALA A 179 16.71 -0.95 -11.24
N ARG A 180 17.42 -0.17 -10.41
CA ARG A 180 16.99 0.19 -9.06
C ARG A 180 15.72 1.03 -9.07
N ASP A 181 15.65 2.02 -9.95
CA ASP A 181 14.49 2.92 -10.09
C ASP A 181 13.28 2.19 -10.65
N ARG A 182 13.47 1.23 -11.56
CA ARG A 182 12.40 0.33 -12.01
C ARG A 182 11.85 -0.51 -10.86
N LEU A 183 12.70 -1.14 -10.05
CA LEU A 183 12.26 -1.94 -8.90
C LEU A 183 11.50 -1.08 -7.88
N ARG A 184 11.98 0.14 -7.62
CA ARG A 184 11.28 1.11 -6.76
C ARG A 184 9.91 1.47 -7.34
N ALA A 185 9.83 1.78 -8.62
CA ALA A 185 8.57 2.10 -9.28
C ALA A 185 7.56 0.94 -9.23
N GLU A 186 8.03 -0.30 -9.46
CA GLU A 186 7.20 -1.50 -9.35
C GLU A 186 6.67 -1.71 -7.92
N HIS A 187 7.50 -1.48 -6.90
CA HIS A 187 7.06 -1.57 -5.51
C HIS A 187 6.11 -0.44 -5.10
N ASP A 188 6.43 0.81 -5.46
CA ASP A 188 5.55 1.96 -5.20
C ASP A 188 4.18 1.77 -5.86
N TYR A 189 4.16 1.19 -7.06
CA TYR A 189 2.92 0.79 -7.73
C TYR A 189 2.12 -0.22 -6.90
N ARG A 190 2.75 -1.29 -6.39
CA ARG A 190 2.08 -2.30 -5.55
C ARG A 190 1.52 -1.69 -4.27
N VAL A 191 2.28 -0.83 -3.59
CA VAL A 191 1.83 -0.14 -2.37
C VAL A 191 0.63 0.77 -2.67
N ASN A 192 0.70 1.53 -3.77
CA ASN A 192 -0.39 2.42 -4.16
C ASN A 192 -1.66 1.64 -4.54
N LEU A 193 -1.53 0.56 -5.31
CA LEU A 193 -2.64 -0.31 -5.66
C LEU A 193 -3.31 -0.89 -4.40
N LYS A 194 -2.51 -1.36 -3.45
CA LYS A 194 -3.02 -1.87 -2.18
C LYS A 194 -3.77 -0.78 -1.40
N ALA A 195 -3.21 0.43 -1.32
CA ALA A 195 -3.86 1.55 -0.66
C ALA A 195 -5.21 1.91 -1.32
N GLU A 196 -5.26 1.91 -2.66
CA GLU A 196 -6.49 2.13 -3.42
C GLU A 196 -7.56 1.10 -3.07
N LEU A 197 -7.20 -0.20 -3.03
CA LEU A 197 -8.11 -1.28 -2.68
C LEU A 197 -8.62 -1.18 -1.24
N GLU A 198 -7.74 -0.85 -0.28
CA GLU A 198 -8.14 -0.63 1.11
C GLU A 198 -9.10 0.55 1.26
N ILE A 199 -8.88 1.64 0.50
CA ILE A 199 -9.77 2.81 0.45
C ILE A 199 -11.13 2.42 -0.14
N ARG A 200 -11.17 1.67 -1.25
CA ARG A 200 -12.44 1.18 -1.84
C ARG A 200 -13.21 0.31 -0.84
N LEU A 201 -12.51 -0.58 -0.12
CA LEU A 201 -13.10 -1.41 0.93
C LEU A 201 -13.58 -0.61 2.14
N LEU A 202 -12.97 0.53 2.46
CA LEU A 202 -13.44 1.44 3.50
C LEU A 202 -14.68 2.22 3.05
N HIS A 203 -14.72 2.70 1.80
CA HIS A 203 -15.88 3.37 1.22
C HIS A 203 -17.13 2.51 1.29
N GLY A 204 -17.04 1.23 0.90
CA GLY A 204 -18.19 0.32 0.98
C GLY A 204 -18.75 0.17 2.40
N LYS A 205 -17.91 0.28 3.45
CA LYS A 205 -18.39 0.27 4.85
C LYS A 205 -19.06 1.59 5.23
N ILE A 206 -18.52 2.72 4.77
CA ILE A 206 -19.10 4.05 4.99
C ILE A 206 -20.50 4.11 4.36
N ASP A 207 -20.65 3.66 3.11
CA ASP A 207 -21.93 3.68 2.39
C ASP A 207 -23.02 2.88 3.10
N GLN A 208 -22.65 1.72 3.65
CA GLN A 208 -23.58 0.92 4.43
C GLN A 208 -23.94 1.53 5.78
N LEU A 209 -22.96 2.14 6.47
CA LEU A 209 -23.25 2.88 7.69
C LEU A 209 -24.21 4.03 7.39
N LEU A 210 -23.97 4.80 6.33
CA LEU A 210 -24.84 5.89 5.89
C LEU A 210 -26.26 5.38 5.58
N THR A 211 -26.38 4.27 4.85
CA THR A 211 -27.69 3.66 4.54
C THR A 211 -28.44 3.23 5.81
N ASN A 212 -27.73 2.61 6.76
CA ASN A 212 -28.31 2.22 8.05
C ASN A 212 -28.76 3.44 8.87
N GLN A 213 -27.99 4.53 8.87
CA GLN A 213 -28.39 5.77 9.54
C GLN A 213 -29.62 6.41 8.87
N TRP A 214 -29.68 6.40 7.53
CA TRP A 214 -30.84 6.89 6.78
C TRP A 214 -32.11 6.11 7.08
N GLN A 215 -32.04 4.78 7.15
CA GLN A 215 -33.19 3.95 7.53
C GLN A 215 -33.70 4.29 8.93
N ARG A 216 -32.81 4.47 9.91
CA ARG A 216 -33.18 4.86 11.28
C ARG A 216 -33.85 6.25 11.33
N LEU A 217 -33.36 7.21 10.54
CA LEU A 217 -33.96 8.54 10.46
C LEU A 217 -35.38 8.48 9.87
N LEU A 218 -35.60 7.68 8.83
CA LEU A 218 -36.92 7.48 8.24
C LEU A 218 -37.89 6.80 9.20
N GLU A 219 -37.42 5.82 9.98
CA GLU A 219 -38.22 5.15 11.00
C GLU A 219 -38.66 6.12 12.11
N ILE A 220 -37.75 6.96 12.60
CA ILE A 220 -38.06 8.01 13.58
C ILE A 220 -39.07 9.02 12.99
N GLN A 221 -38.88 9.47 11.76
CA GLN A 221 -39.84 10.37 11.10
C GLN A 221 -41.22 9.74 10.94
N LYS A 222 -41.29 8.46 10.58
CA LYS A 222 -42.56 7.73 10.44
C LYS A 222 -43.30 7.65 11.78
N ILE A 223 -42.59 7.32 12.86
CA ILE A 223 -43.16 7.30 14.22
C ILE A 223 -43.69 8.70 14.61
N GLN A 224 -42.95 9.78 14.30
CA GLN A 224 -43.41 11.15 14.54
C GLN A 224 -44.67 11.50 13.73
N MET A 225 -44.73 11.07 12.46
CA MET A 225 -45.89 11.30 11.59
C MET A 225 -47.13 10.54 12.09
N GLU A 226 -46.95 9.28 12.53
CA GLU A 226 -48.00 8.48 13.15
C GLU A 226 -48.50 9.10 14.47
N MET A 227 -47.62 9.70 15.27
CA MET A 227 -48.00 10.44 16.47
C MET A 227 -48.81 11.71 16.14
N MET A 228 -48.45 12.46 15.10
CA MET A 228 -49.21 13.64 14.64
C MET A 228 -50.55 13.27 13.99
N ALA A 229 -50.62 12.13 13.30
CA ALA A 229 -51.81 11.64 12.63
C ALA A 229 -52.84 11.02 13.58
N ARG A 230 -52.46 10.70 14.83
CA ARG A 230 -53.44 10.34 15.86
C ARG A 230 -54.28 11.58 16.17
N PRO A 231 -55.62 11.53 15.96
CA PRO A 231 -56.47 12.62 16.39
C PRO A 231 -56.27 12.81 17.89
N HIS A 232 -56.04 14.06 18.33
CA HIS A 232 -56.14 14.39 19.74
C HIS A 232 -57.50 13.88 20.23
N GLY A 233 -57.48 12.79 21.01
CA GLY A 233 -58.68 12.23 21.59
C GLY A 233 -59.42 13.34 22.34
N PRO A 234 -60.77 13.37 22.30
CA PRO A 234 -61.53 14.44 22.90
C PRO A 234 -61.12 14.60 24.37
N ALA A 235 -60.92 15.86 24.78
CA ALA A 235 -60.54 16.21 26.14
C ALA A 235 -61.38 15.42 27.16
N PRO A 236 -60.78 14.92 28.26
CA PRO A 236 -61.50 14.10 29.23
C PRO A 236 -62.76 14.85 29.68
N ARG A 237 -63.91 14.20 29.46
CA ARG A 237 -65.23 14.72 29.80
C ARG A 237 -65.20 15.12 31.27
N ALA A 238 -65.38 16.40 31.56
CA ALA A 238 -65.42 16.91 32.93
C ALA A 238 -66.39 16.06 33.76
N LEU A 239 -65.88 15.50 34.86
CA LEU A 239 -66.67 14.77 35.83
C LEU A 239 -67.87 15.62 36.27
N PRO A 240 -69.10 15.08 36.32
CA PRO A 240 -70.23 15.83 36.86
C PRO A 240 -69.93 16.22 38.30
N LYS A 241 -70.06 17.52 38.61
CA LYS A 241 -69.89 18.04 39.97
C LYS A 241 -70.86 17.31 40.91
N PRO A 242 -70.42 16.88 42.11
CA PRO A 242 -71.33 16.30 43.07
C PRO A 242 -72.39 17.33 43.44
N ALA A 243 -73.65 16.90 43.44
CA ALA A 243 -74.77 17.72 43.90
C ALA A 243 -74.49 18.16 45.33
N GLU A 244 -74.37 19.48 45.54
CA GLU A 244 -74.31 20.07 46.87
C GLU A 244 -75.58 19.67 47.63
N GLY A 245 -75.36 18.86 48.66
CA GLY A 245 -76.38 18.45 49.60
C GLY A 245 -76.98 19.69 50.28
N ASN A 246 -78.28 19.80 50.11
CA ASN A 246 -79.18 20.62 50.90
C ASN A 246 -78.86 20.45 52.40
N GLN A 247 -78.31 21.49 53.04
CA GLN A 247 -78.35 21.63 54.49
C GLN A 247 -79.41 22.70 54.82
N ALA A 248 -80.46 22.22 55.47
CA ALA A 248 -81.49 23.02 56.09
C ALA A 248 -80.90 23.96 57.14
N THR A 249 -81.32 25.22 57.15
CA THR A 249 -82.07 25.91 58.23
C THR A 249 -82.34 27.35 57.83
#